data_AF-A0A3D2XBJ8-F1
#
_entry.id   AF-A0A3D2XBJ8-F1
#
_cell.length_a   1.000
_cell.length_b   1.000
_cell.length_c   1.000
_cell.angle_alpha   90.00
_cell.angle_beta   90.00
_cell.angle_gamma   90.00
#
_symmetry.space_group_name_H-M   'P 1'
#
loop_
_entity.id
_entity.type
_entity.pdbx_description
1 polymer ?
#
loop_
_entity_poly.entity_id
_entity_poly.type
_entity_poly.pdbx_seq_one_letter_code
_entity_poly.pdbx_strand_id
1 'polypeptide(L)'
;MKMNNSSLNEILYEQLEKQCNEIRDRINVPLFKRYADYLELYRNGEFAMLDGEDIEEELAEKAADISSKNPYADFIETHPLDEQACIQYLKEELKNCFQDPEVKTQLLDSGAIEIGYDWYFHYDSGINFFKKGLTFPIIAEPRYLYRELPPGHYVGFAKGPNFSGVWPDCATLIDEADAKHEMLGMGYELMNYYQHLSRLFLHKALQEMDEEGEFSQLKHQPFP
;
A
#
# COMPACT_ATOMS: atom_id res chain seq x y z
N MET A 1 -11.16 23.00 -27.90
CA MET A 1 -11.06 21.89 -26.93
C MET A 1 -9.84 22.16 -26.07
N LYS A 2 -10.03 22.45 -24.78
CA LYS A 2 -8.90 22.47 -23.83
C LYS A 2 -8.54 21.01 -23.58
N MET A 3 -7.36 20.59 -24.05
CA MET A 3 -6.78 19.31 -23.61
C MET A 3 -6.51 19.44 -22.11
N ASN A 4 -7.04 18.50 -21.33
CA ASN A 4 -6.79 18.41 -19.91
C ASN A 4 -5.33 17.98 -19.76
N ASN A 5 -4.42 18.93 -19.53
CA ASN A 5 -3.01 18.66 -19.28
C ASN A 5 -2.83 18.31 -17.80
N SER A 6 -3.51 17.25 -17.35
CA SER A 6 -3.20 16.70 -16.04
C SER A 6 -1.78 16.13 -16.10
N SER A 7 -0.95 16.46 -15.11
CA SER A 7 0.40 15.90 -15.04
C SER A 7 0.32 14.38 -14.80
N LEU A 8 1.36 13.62 -15.19
CA LEU A 8 1.42 12.18 -14.92
C LEU A 8 1.23 11.88 -13.42
N ASN A 9 1.76 12.75 -12.55
CA ASN A 9 1.62 12.65 -11.11
C ASN A 9 0.17 12.81 -10.64
N GLU A 10 -0.58 13.75 -11.21
CA GLU A 10 -2.01 13.94 -10.90
C GLU A 10 -2.83 12.71 -11.31
N ILE A 11 -2.56 12.13 -12.49
CA ILE A 11 -3.25 10.93 -12.97
C ILE A 11 -2.96 9.72 -12.06
N LEU A 12 -1.70 9.55 -11.66
CA LEU A 12 -1.30 8.46 -10.75
C LEU A 12 -1.94 8.63 -9.36
N TYR A 13 -1.99 9.86 -8.87
CA TYR A 13 -2.65 10.18 -7.60
C TYR A 13 -4.14 9.84 -7.63
N GLU A 14 -4.87 10.30 -8.65
CA GLU A 14 -6.31 10.02 -8.82
C GLU A 14 -6.58 8.51 -8.88
N GLN A 15 -5.68 7.74 -9.52
CA GLN A 15 -5.78 6.28 -9.59
C GLN A 15 -5.59 5.63 -8.22
N LEU A 16 -4.60 6.07 -7.43
CA LEU A 16 -4.36 5.56 -6.08
C LEU A 16 -5.52 5.88 -5.13
N GLU A 17 -6.02 7.11 -5.18
CA GLU A 17 -7.17 7.53 -4.37
C GLU A 17 -8.42 6.72 -4.73
N LYS A 18 -8.65 6.47 -6.03
CA LYS A 18 -9.73 5.59 -6.49
C LYS A 18 -9.58 4.18 -5.95
N GLN A 19 -8.41 3.57 -6.05
CA GLN A 19 -8.15 2.22 -5.52
C GLN A 19 -8.38 2.14 -4.00
N CYS A 20 -7.93 3.16 -3.26
CA CYS A 20 -8.14 3.26 -1.83
C CYS A 20 -9.63 3.32 -1.48
N ASN A 21 -10.40 4.14 -2.19
CA ASN A 21 -11.86 4.23 -2.01
C ASN A 21 -12.55 2.89 -2.35
N GLU A 22 -12.16 2.21 -3.42
CA GLU A 22 -12.71 0.89 -3.77
C GLU A 22 -12.43 -0.18 -2.71
N ILE A 23 -11.25 -0.17 -2.07
CA ILE A 23 -10.94 -1.07 -0.95
C ILE A 23 -11.79 -0.70 0.27
N ARG A 24 -11.86 0.59 0.61
CA ARG A 24 -12.67 1.07 1.75
C ARG A 24 -14.14 0.69 1.59
N ASP A 25 -14.69 0.90 0.41
CA ASP A 25 -16.10 0.60 0.12
C ASP A 25 -16.38 -0.90 0.19
N ARG A 26 -15.41 -1.75 -0.19
CA ARG A 26 -15.48 -3.19 0.07
C ARG A 26 -15.52 -3.46 1.56
N ILE A 27 -14.56 -2.96 2.35
CA ILE A 27 -14.52 -3.19 3.81
C ILE A 27 -15.84 -2.76 4.47
N ASN A 28 -16.46 -1.68 4.02
CA ASN A 28 -17.75 -1.21 4.55
C ASN A 28 -18.97 -2.02 4.12
N VAL A 29 -18.82 -3.05 3.28
CA VAL A 29 -19.90 -3.99 2.99
C VAL A 29 -20.30 -4.72 4.29
N PRO A 30 -21.59 -4.69 4.68
CA PRO A 30 -22.07 -5.40 5.85
C PRO A 30 -21.80 -6.92 5.79
N LEU A 31 -21.54 -7.54 6.95
CA LEU A 31 -21.21 -8.97 7.02
C LEU A 31 -22.28 -9.86 6.40
N PHE A 32 -23.56 -9.63 6.71
CA PHE A 32 -24.65 -10.43 6.18
C PHE A 32 -24.65 -10.46 4.65
N LYS A 33 -24.30 -9.33 4.01
CA LYS A 33 -24.23 -9.25 2.55
C LYS A 33 -23.05 -10.04 2.01
N ARG A 34 -21.88 -9.96 2.65
CA ARG A 34 -20.71 -10.78 2.27
C ARG A 34 -21.00 -12.28 2.39
N TYR A 35 -21.67 -12.68 3.47
CA TYR A 35 -22.10 -14.06 3.64
C TYR A 35 -23.13 -14.49 2.60
N ALA A 36 -24.06 -13.60 2.21
CA ALA A 36 -25.00 -13.87 1.13
C ALA A 36 -24.28 -14.05 -0.23
N ASP A 37 -23.32 -13.17 -0.55
CA ASP A 37 -22.52 -13.25 -1.77
C ASP A 37 -21.70 -14.56 -1.77
N TYR A 38 -21.10 -14.94 -0.63
CA TYR A 38 -20.36 -16.19 -0.47
C TYR A 38 -21.29 -17.42 -0.62
N LEU A 39 -22.49 -17.38 -0.04
CA LEU A 39 -23.48 -18.45 -0.19
C LEU A 39 -23.89 -18.67 -1.65
N GLU A 40 -24.04 -17.59 -2.43
CA GLU A 40 -24.37 -17.68 -3.86
C GLU A 40 -23.25 -18.34 -4.65
N LEU A 41 -22.00 -17.91 -4.44
CA LEU A 41 -20.83 -18.49 -5.08
C LEU A 41 -20.64 -19.98 -4.69
N TYR A 42 -20.92 -20.35 -3.43
CA TYR A 42 -20.95 -21.74 -2.98
C TYR A 42 -21.98 -22.56 -3.76
N ARG A 43 -23.22 -22.07 -3.86
CA ARG A 43 -24.31 -22.73 -4.61
C ARG A 43 -24.03 -22.86 -6.10
N ASN A 44 -23.29 -21.92 -6.67
CA ASN A 44 -22.84 -21.97 -8.06
C ASN A 44 -21.65 -22.92 -8.28
N GLY A 45 -21.05 -23.47 -7.21
CA GLY A 45 -19.88 -24.34 -7.28
C GLY A 45 -18.60 -23.61 -7.64
N GLU A 46 -18.55 -22.28 -7.43
CA GLU A 46 -17.39 -21.44 -7.74
C GLU A 46 -16.26 -21.59 -6.70
N PHE A 47 -16.55 -22.23 -5.58
CA PHE A 47 -15.55 -22.73 -4.64
C PHE A 47 -16.07 -23.97 -3.90
N ALA A 48 -15.14 -24.89 -3.62
CA ALA A 48 -15.40 -26.11 -2.88
C ALA A 48 -14.54 -26.11 -1.61
N MET A 49 -15.19 -26.13 -0.45
CA MET A 49 -14.56 -26.45 0.82
C MET A 49 -14.62 -27.97 1.02
N LEU A 50 -13.54 -28.59 1.50
CA LEU A 50 -13.44 -30.05 1.64
C LEU A 50 -14.13 -30.59 2.91
N ASP A 51 -14.66 -29.73 3.77
CA ASP A 51 -15.23 -30.12 5.07
C ASP A 51 -16.75 -29.86 5.17
N GLY A 52 -17.48 -30.97 5.38
CA GLY A 52 -18.69 -31.02 6.23
C GLY A 52 -20.05 -30.69 5.62
N GLU A 53 -21.06 -31.48 6.01
CA GLU A 53 -22.46 -31.42 5.52
C GLU A 53 -23.28 -30.18 5.97
N ASP A 54 -22.72 -29.23 6.73
CA ASP A 54 -23.48 -28.11 7.36
C ASP A 54 -23.03 -26.68 6.95
N ILE A 55 -22.06 -26.53 6.04
CA ILE A 55 -21.52 -25.20 5.68
C ILE A 55 -22.56 -24.28 5.01
N GLU A 56 -23.47 -24.85 4.22
CA GLU A 56 -24.53 -24.06 3.57
C GLU A 56 -25.51 -23.49 4.60
N GLU A 57 -25.83 -24.27 5.65
CA GLU A 57 -26.72 -23.82 6.72
C GLU A 57 -26.07 -22.71 7.55
N GLU A 58 -24.78 -22.85 7.90
CA GLU A 58 -24.03 -21.81 8.60
C GLU A 58 -23.97 -20.50 7.78
N LEU A 59 -23.65 -20.60 6.49
CA LEU A 59 -23.61 -19.45 5.59
C LEU A 59 -24.99 -18.79 5.48
N ALA A 60 -26.07 -19.57 5.38
CA ALA A 60 -27.42 -19.05 5.32
C ALA A 60 -27.85 -18.35 6.61
N GLU A 61 -27.47 -18.89 7.77
CA GLU A 61 -27.73 -18.26 9.08
C GLU A 61 -27.02 -16.90 9.17
N LYS A 62 -25.71 -16.86 8.86
CA LYS A 62 -24.94 -15.60 8.90
C LYS A 62 -25.37 -14.60 7.83
N ALA A 63 -25.83 -15.06 6.66
CA ALA A 63 -26.39 -14.19 5.62
C ALA A 63 -27.74 -13.55 6.03
N ALA A 64 -28.49 -14.19 6.92
CA ALA A 64 -29.75 -13.67 7.44
C ALA A 64 -29.58 -12.73 8.65
N ASP A 65 -28.43 -12.79 9.34
CA ASP A 65 -28.15 -11.95 10.51
C ASP A 65 -27.73 -10.52 10.14
N ILE A 66 -28.71 -9.64 9.98
CA ILE A 66 -28.51 -8.20 9.74
C ILE A 66 -28.02 -7.42 10.98
N SER A 67 -27.97 -8.03 12.16
CA SER A 67 -27.59 -7.36 13.40
C SER A 67 -26.08 -7.31 13.63
N SER A 68 -25.36 -8.24 13.01
CA SER A 68 -23.90 -8.31 13.09
C SER A 68 -23.23 -7.15 12.35
N LYS A 69 -22.37 -6.43 13.08
CA LYS A 69 -21.54 -5.36 12.52
C LYS A 69 -20.27 -5.92 11.90
N ASN A 70 -19.77 -5.24 10.87
CA ASN A 70 -18.47 -5.55 10.30
C ASN A 70 -17.36 -4.98 11.20
N PRO A 71 -16.57 -5.83 11.89
CA PRO A 71 -15.59 -5.36 12.86
C PRO A 71 -14.44 -4.57 12.23
N TYR A 72 -14.13 -4.81 10.95
CA TYR A 72 -13.09 -4.07 10.21
C TYR A 72 -13.58 -2.67 9.81
N ALA A 73 -14.85 -2.54 9.43
CA ALA A 73 -15.47 -1.24 9.19
C ALA A 73 -15.52 -0.40 10.48
N ASP A 74 -15.99 -0.99 11.58
CA ASP A 74 -16.01 -0.36 12.91
C ASP A 74 -14.58 0.05 13.34
N PHE A 75 -13.56 -0.74 13.01
CA PHE A 75 -12.16 -0.41 13.32
C PHE A 75 -11.68 0.83 12.58
N ILE A 76 -11.96 0.96 11.28
CA ILE A 76 -11.61 2.15 10.49
C ILE A 76 -12.28 3.41 11.07
N GLU A 77 -13.54 3.30 11.47
CA GLU A 77 -14.27 4.43 12.06
C GLU A 77 -13.74 4.85 13.44
N THR A 78 -13.27 3.89 14.24
CA THR A 78 -12.79 4.13 15.60
C THR A 78 -11.29 4.48 15.67
N HIS A 79 -10.53 4.15 14.63
CA HIS A 79 -9.10 4.43 14.49
C HIS A 79 -8.82 5.24 13.22
N PRO A 80 -9.41 6.44 13.07
CA PRO A 80 -9.16 7.27 11.91
C PRO A 80 -7.71 7.75 11.90
N LEU A 81 -7.08 7.74 10.73
CA LEU A 81 -5.77 8.34 10.54
C LEU A 81 -5.91 9.84 10.31
N ASP A 82 -5.11 10.63 11.02
CA ASP A 82 -4.91 12.04 10.70
C ASP A 82 -3.96 12.13 9.51
N GLU A 83 -4.52 12.48 8.34
CA GLU A 83 -3.78 12.58 7.09
C GLU A 83 -2.56 13.50 7.22
N GLN A 84 -2.70 14.68 7.84
CA GLN A 84 -1.60 15.64 7.89
C GLN A 84 -0.50 15.20 8.85
N ALA A 85 -0.88 14.58 9.97
CA ALA A 85 0.07 13.98 10.88
C ALA A 85 0.86 12.84 10.20
N CYS A 86 0.18 11.99 9.41
CA CYS A 86 0.80 10.91 8.66
C CYS A 86 1.76 11.43 7.58
N ILE A 87 1.37 12.46 6.83
CA ILE A 87 2.21 13.12 5.83
C ILE A 87 3.46 13.69 6.50
N GLN A 88 3.30 14.42 7.61
CA GLN A 88 4.42 15.01 8.34
C GLN A 88 5.41 13.94 8.83
N TYR A 89 4.89 12.84 9.40
CA TYR A 89 5.71 11.71 9.82
C TYR A 89 6.50 11.10 8.65
N LEU A 90 5.85 10.86 7.51
CA LEU A 90 6.53 10.32 6.32
C LEU A 90 7.58 11.28 5.76
N LYS A 91 7.35 12.60 5.79
CA LYS A 91 8.37 13.60 5.41
C LYS A 91 9.61 13.49 6.29
N GLU A 92 9.44 13.31 7.60
CA GLU A 92 10.54 13.13 8.54
C GLU A 92 11.31 11.83 8.28
N GLU A 93 10.61 10.72 8.06
CA GLU A 93 11.22 9.43 7.71
C GLU A 93 11.98 9.49 6.38
N LEU A 94 11.40 10.12 5.34
CA LEU A 94 12.07 10.35 4.07
C LEU A 94 13.33 11.20 4.24
N LYS A 95 13.25 12.29 5.03
CA LYS A 95 14.42 13.12 5.33
C LYS A 95 15.51 12.32 6.04
N ASN A 96 15.15 11.50 7.02
CA ASN A 96 16.09 10.62 7.73
C ASN A 96 16.79 9.66 6.75
N CYS A 97 16.02 9.03 5.85
CA CYS A 97 16.57 8.12 4.84
C CYS A 97 17.47 8.85 3.83
N PHE A 98 17.04 10.00 3.30
CA PHE A 98 17.78 10.74 2.29
C PHE A 98 19.03 11.44 2.83
N GLN A 99 19.07 11.73 4.13
CA GLN A 99 20.24 12.32 4.78
C GLN A 99 21.26 11.29 5.26
N ASP A 100 20.94 9.99 5.21
CA ASP A 100 21.93 8.93 5.44
C ASP A 100 23.12 9.13 4.48
N PRO A 101 24.37 9.20 4.97
CA PRO A 101 25.54 9.47 4.13
C PRO A 101 25.69 8.54 2.92
N GLU A 102 25.34 7.26 3.07
CA GLU A 102 25.43 6.28 1.98
C GLU A 102 24.36 6.56 0.92
N VAL A 103 23.13 6.85 1.35
CA VAL A 103 22.00 7.21 0.47
C VAL A 103 22.21 8.55 -0.21
N LYS A 104 22.53 9.59 0.56
CA LYS A 104 22.69 10.97 0.09
C LYS A 104 23.67 11.05 -1.08
N THR A 105 24.77 10.32 -0.96
CA THR A 105 25.80 10.24 -2.01
C THR A 105 25.27 9.61 -3.30
N GLN A 106 24.35 8.65 -3.21
CA GLN A 106 23.71 8.06 -4.39
C GLN A 106 22.61 8.95 -4.96
N LEU A 107 21.81 9.58 -4.09
CA LEU A 107 20.62 10.35 -4.44
C LEU A 107 20.93 11.54 -5.37
N LEU A 108 22.01 12.29 -5.10
CA LEU A 108 22.39 13.49 -5.86
C LEU A 108 22.63 13.24 -7.37
N ASP A 109 22.99 12.01 -7.73
CA ASP A 109 23.31 11.59 -9.10
C ASP A 109 22.35 10.52 -9.63
N SER A 110 21.25 10.23 -8.93
CA SER A 110 20.27 9.23 -9.37
C SER A 110 19.24 9.82 -10.32
N GLY A 111 18.96 9.11 -11.42
CA GLY A 111 17.93 9.51 -12.39
C GLY A 111 16.52 9.13 -11.96
N ALA A 112 16.37 8.07 -11.15
CA ALA A 112 15.12 7.68 -10.51
C ALA A 112 15.38 6.89 -9.22
N ILE A 113 14.38 6.90 -8.33
CA ILE A 113 14.31 6.05 -7.14
C ILE A 113 12.98 5.31 -7.11
N GLU A 114 13.00 4.10 -6.57
CA GLU A 114 11.79 3.35 -6.19
C GLU A 114 11.83 3.16 -4.68
N ILE A 115 10.74 3.48 -4.00
CA ILE A 115 10.56 3.15 -2.58
C ILE A 115 9.69 1.91 -2.54
N GLY A 116 10.33 0.77 -2.25
CA GLY A 116 9.72 -0.55 -2.26
C GLY A 116 9.46 -1.08 -0.84
N TYR A 117 8.50 -1.98 -0.76
CA TYR A 117 8.02 -2.69 0.43
C TYR A 117 7.36 -1.82 1.52
N ASP A 118 6.10 -2.15 1.75
CA ASP A 118 5.16 -1.57 2.69
C ASP A 118 4.48 -2.81 3.31
N TRP A 119 5.21 -3.54 4.16
CA TRP A 119 4.68 -4.77 4.77
C TRP A 119 4.17 -4.49 6.17
N TYR A 120 2.85 -4.59 6.32
CA TYR A 120 2.11 -4.19 7.52
C TYR A 120 2.70 -4.68 8.86
N PHE A 121 3.18 -5.93 8.91
CA PHE A 121 3.66 -6.55 10.16
C PHE A 121 5.16 -6.42 10.41
N HIS A 122 5.95 -6.12 9.38
CA HIS A 122 7.40 -6.09 9.49
C HIS A 122 7.97 -4.68 9.36
N TYR A 123 7.15 -3.72 8.92
CA TYR A 123 7.52 -2.32 8.71
C TYR A 123 8.81 -2.18 7.91
N ASP A 124 9.08 -3.15 7.04
CA ASP A 124 10.30 -3.21 6.25
C ASP A 124 10.05 -2.54 4.92
N SER A 125 10.91 -1.60 4.59
CA SER A 125 10.89 -0.84 3.35
C SER A 125 12.31 -0.60 2.87
N GLY A 126 12.45 -0.38 1.58
CA GLY A 126 13.72 -0.18 0.91
C GLY A 126 13.65 0.96 -0.10
N ILE A 127 14.78 1.60 -0.33
CA ILE A 127 14.96 2.54 -1.42
C ILE A 127 15.89 1.89 -2.44
N ASN A 128 15.37 1.70 -3.64
CA ASN A 128 16.07 1.23 -4.81
C ASN A 128 16.53 2.43 -5.63
N PHE A 129 17.82 2.49 -5.92
CA PHE A 129 18.39 3.51 -6.81
C PHE A 129 18.63 2.94 -8.21
N PHE A 130 18.28 3.70 -9.25
CA PHE A 130 18.54 3.33 -10.65
C PHE A 130 19.59 4.27 -11.25
N LYS A 131 20.85 3.84 -11.28
CA LYS A 131 21.93 4.60 -11.96
C LYS A 131 23.10 3.71 -12.42
N LYS A 132 23.94 4.28 -13.29
CA LYS A 132 25.26 3.74 -13.63
C LYS A 132 26.27 4.05 -12.52
N GLY A 133 27.16 3.11 -12.20
CA GLY A 133 28.25 3.33 -11.23
C GLY A 133 27.82 3.38 -9.76
N LEU A 134 26.80 2.61 -9.37
CA LEU A 134 26.42 2.43 -7.96
C LEU A 134 27.59 1.85 -7.15
N THR A 135 27.75 2.36 -5.93
CA THR A 135 28.75 1.86 -4.96
C THR A 135 28.14 0.93 -3.90
N PHE A 136 26.83 0.66 -3.98
CA PHE A 136 26.13 -0.31 -3.13
C PHE A 136 26.34 -1.75 -3.63
N PRO A 137 26.15 -2.77 -2.76
CA PRO A 137 26.06 -4.16 -3.21
C PRO A 137 24.92 -4.29 -4.23
N ILE A 138 25.25 -4.81 -5.41
CA ILE A 138 24.27 -5.12 -6.47
C ILE A 138 23.42 -6.30 -5.98
N ILE A 139 22.15 -6.09 -5.67
CA ILE A 139 21.28 -7.15 -5.13
C ILE A 139 20.53 -7.87 -6.26
N ALA A 140 20.13 -7.15 -7.31
CA ALA A 140 19.51 -7.72 -8.51
C ALA A 140 19.61 -6.76 -9.71
N GLU A 141 19.55 -7.30 -10.93
CA GLU A 141 19.19 -6.51 -12.12
C GLU A 141 17.65 -6.38 -12.15
N PRO A 142 17.07 -5.17 -12.32
CA PRO A 142 15.63 -4.97 -12.28
C PRO A 142 15.00 -5.50 -13.57
N ARG A 143 14.67 -6.79 -13.58
CA ARG A 143 14.15 -7.52 -14.77
C ARG A 143 12.88 -6.89 -15.38
N TYR A 144 12.12 -6.13 -14.59
CA TYR A 144 10.89 -5.46 -14.99
C TYR A 144 11.11 -4.12 -15.72
N LEU A 145 12.31 -3.52 -15.64
CA LEU A 145 12.64 -2.25 -16.28
C LEU A 145 13.63 -2.39 -17.46
N TYR A 146 13.93 -3.61 -17.92
CA TYR A 146 14.94 -3.83 -18.98
C TYR A 146 14.68 -3.11 -20.31
N ARG A 147 13.42 -2.75 -20.58
CA ARG A 147 13.05 -1.97 -21.78
C ARG A 147 13.29 -0.48 -21.60
N GLU A 148 13.36 -0.02 -20.36
CA GLU A 148 13.42 1.38 -19.95
C GLU A 148 14.79 1.76 -19.37
N LEU A 149 15.63 0.77 -19.02
CA LEU A 149 16.95 0.98 -18.47
C LEU A 149 18.05 0.45 -19.41
N PRO A 150 18.98 1.31 -19.86
CA PRO A 150 20.17 0.90 -20.60
C PRO A 150 21.03 -0.10 -19.80
N PRO A 151 21.83 -0.96 -20.46
CA PRO A 151 22.78 -1.83 -19.79
C PRO A 151 23.72 -1.05 -18.83
N GLY A 152 24.01 -1.65 -17.66
CA GLY A 152 24.89 -1.08 -16.64
C GLY A 152 24.21 -0.24 -15.55
N HIS A 153 22.87 -0.22 -15.51
CA HIS A 153 22.11 0.24 -14.36
C HIS A 153 21.95 -0.91 -13.37
N TYR A 154 22.30 -0.68 -12.12
CA TYR A 154 22.15 -1.64 -11.03
C TYR A 154 21.07 -1.17 -10.05
N VAL A 155 20.58 -2.08 -9.20
CA VAL A 155 19.75 -1.72 -8.04
C VAL A 155 20.63 -1.78 -6.80
N GLY A 156 20.83 -0.63 -6.16
CA GLY A 156 21.34 -0.55 -4.80
C GLY A 156 20.16 -0.45 -3.84
N PHE A 157 20.18 -1.24 -2.78
CA PHE A 157 19.16 -1.22 -1.74
C PHE A 157 19.69 -0.47 -0.52
N ALA A 158 18.98 0.57 -0.11
CA ALA A 158 19.13 1.18 1.19
C ALA A 158 17.87 0.95 2.02
N LYS A 159 17.99 1.08 3.35
CA LYS A 159 16.83 1.08 4.24
C LYS A 159 15.88 2.22 3.86
N GLY A 160 14.59 1.93 3.76
CA GLY A 160 13.56 2.91 3.44
C GLY A 160 12.85 3.51 4.67
N PRO A 161 11.84 4.36 4.43
CA PRO A 161 11.08 5.02 5.49
C PRO A 161 10.32 4.00 6.34
N ASN A 162 10.33 4.18 7.66
CA ASN A 162 9.46 3.39 8.52
C ASN A 162 8.01 3.84 8.32
N PHE A 163 7.11 2.91 8.05
CA PHE A 163 5.68 3.20 7.88
C PHE A 163 4.84 2.92 9.13
N SER A 164 5.44 2.48 10.24
CA SER A 164 4.71 2.15 11.46
C SER A 164 3.91 3.33 12.04
N GLY A 165 4.34 4.57 11.78
CA GLY A 165 3.62 5.77 12.20
C GLY A 165 2.38 6.11 11.36
N VAL A 166 2.13 5.41 10.26
CA VAL A 166 0.96 5.63 9.38
C VAL A 166 0.00 4.44 9.36
N TRP A 167 0.23 3.42 10.20
CA TRP A 167 -0.66 2.27 10.34
C TRP A 167 -1.11 2.13 11.80
N PRO A 168 -2.42 2.00 12.07
CA PRO A 168 -2.88 1.55 13.38
C PRO A 168 -2.37 0.14 13.65
N ASP A 169 -2.34 -0.32 14.89
CA ASP A 169 -2.11 -1.75 15.18
C ASP A 169 -3.46 -2.49 15.10
N CYS A 170 -3.61 -3.38 14.13
CA CYS A 170 -4.80 -4.21 13.98
C CYS A 170 -4.50 -5.72 14.01
N ALA A 171 -3.31 -6.15 14.45
CA ALA A 171 -2.91 -7.56 14.45
C ALA A 171 -3.90 -8.43 15.25
N THR A 172 -4.21 -8.03 16.48
CA THR A 172 -5.19 -8.72 17.33
C THR A 172 -6.58 -8.76 16.71
N LEU A 173 -7.01 -7.67 16.06
CA LEU A 173 -8.31 -7.63 15.37
C LEU A 173 -8.35 -8.63 14.22
N ILE A 174 -7.29 -8.66 13.39
CA ILE A 174 -7.17 -9.60 12.28
C ILE A 174 -7.25 -11.03 12.82
N ASP A 175 -6.45 -11.37 13.83
CA ASP A 175 -6.45 -12.72 14.42
C ASP A 175 -7.83 -13.12 14.97
N GLU A 176 -8.48 -12.24 15.74
CA GLU A 176 -9.78 -12.53 16.37
C GLU A 176 -10.95 -12.56 15.38
N ALA A 177 -10.96 -11.66 14.39
CA ALA A 177 -12.03 -11.54 13.44
C ALA A 177 -11.89 -12.56 12.31
N ASP A 178 -10.68 -12.86 11.84
CA ASP A 178 -10.44 -13.93 10.86
C ASP A 178 -10.78 -15.30 11.49
N ALA A 179 -10.55 -15.53 12.78
CA ALA A 179 -11.00 -16.76 13.44
C ALA A 179 -12.55 -16.91 13.48
N LYS A 180 -13.29 -15.79 13.55
CA LYS A 180 -14.77 -15.79 13.57
C LYS A 180 -15.39 -15.79 12.17
N HIS A 181 -14.64 -15.28 11.19
CA HIS A 181 -15.08 -15.00 9.83
C HIS A 181 -14.12 -15.57 8.79
N GLU A 182 -13.50 -16.72 9.08
CA GLU A 182 -12.38 -17.31 8.32
C GLU A 182 -12.66 -17.41 6.82
N MET A 183 -13.90 -17.77 6.47
CA MET A 183 -14.37 -17.91 5.09
C MET A 183 -14.32 -16.60 4.28
N LEU A 184 -14.30 -15.43 4.92
CA LEU A 184 -14.41 -14.13 4.26
C LEU A 184 -13.06 -13.44 3.98
N GLY A 185 -11.95 -13.90 4.60
CA GLY A 185 -10.60 -13.38 4.33
C GLY A 185 -10.43 -11.86 4.50
N MET A 186 -11.19 -11.24 5.41
CA MET A 186 -11.31 -9.79 5.51
C MET A 186 -10.08 -9.10 6.13
N GLY A 187 -9.28 -9.80 6.94
CA GLY A 187 -8.02 -9.24 7.47
C GLY A 187 -7.09 -8.73 6.38
N TYR A 188 -7.00 -9.44 5.25
CA TYR A 188 -6.20 -9.01 4.11
C TYR A 188 -6.74 -7.73 3.45
N GLU A 189 -8.05 -7.52 3.42
CA GLU A 189 -8.62 -6.28 2.90
C GLU A 189 -8.27 -5.08 3.78
N LEU A 190 -8.35 -5.22 5.11
CA LEU A 190 -7.98 -4.17 6.05
C LEU A 190 -6.48 -3.82 5.95
N MET A 191 -5.61 -4.83 5.83
CA MET A 191 -4.18 -4.61 5.59
C MET A 191 -3.97 -3.82 4.30
N ASN A 192 -4.57 -4.25 3.19
CA ASN A 192 -4.44 -3.56 1.92
C ASN A 192 -4.94 -2.11 1.99
N TYR A 193 -6.01 -1.84 2.74
CA TYR A 193 -6.51 -0.48 2.93
C TYR A 193 -5.44 0.44 3.54
N TYR A 194 -4.83 0.02 4.65
CA TYR A 194 -3.78 0.82 5.28
C TYR A 194 -2.50 0.93 4.43
N GLN A 195 -2.13 -0.12 3.69
CA GLN A 195 -1.03 -0.08 2.72
C GLN A 195 -1.29 0.89 1.55
N HIS A 196 -2.55 1.02 1.11
CA HIS A 196 -2.90 1.99 0.06
C HIS A 196 -2.92 3.42 0.62
N LEU A 197 -3.40 3.60 1.85
CA LEU A 197 -3.35 4.90 2.53
C LEU A 197 -1.91 5.37 2.75
N SER A 198 -1.00 4.52 3.22
CA SER A 198 0.42 4.88 3.37
C SER A 198 1.06 5.30 2.06
N ARG A 199 0.76 4.60 0.95
CA ARG A 199 1.21 5.01 -0.38
C ARG A 199 0.64 6.37 -0.79
N LEU A 200 -0.65 6.58 -0.57
CA LEU A 200 -1.30 7.87 -0.86
C LEU A 200 -0.63 9.02 -0.08
N PHE A 201 -0.40 8.82 1.22
CA PHE A 201 0.26 9.79 2.08
C PHE A 201 1.74 9.98 1.70
N LEU A 202 2.44 8.93 1.27
CA LEU A 202 3.80 9.01 0.76
C LEU A 202 3.88 9.87 -0.51
N HIS A 203 2.94 9.69 -1.43
CA HIS A 203 2.84 10.54 -2.63
C HIS A 203 2.59 12.01 -2.27
N LYS A 204 1.69 12.29 -1.32
CA LYS A 204 1.45 13.65 -0.81
C LYS A 204 2.69 14.24 -0.13
N ALA A 205 3.39 13.46 0.69
CA ALA A 205 4.63 13.85 1.35
C ALA A 205 5.72 14.23 0.34
N LEU A 206 5.93 13.40 -0.70
CA LEU A 206 6.88 13.69 -1.78
C LEU A 206 6.49 14.96 -2.55
N GLN A 207 5.20 15.17 -2.83
CA GLN A 207 4.74 16.39 -3.49
C GLN A 207 5.01 17.64 -2.63
N GLU A 208 4.64 17.62 -1.34
CA GLU A 208 4.89 18.75 -0.44
C GLU A 208 6.39 19.05 -0.32
N MET A 209 7.24 18.02 -0.24
CA MET A 209 8.70 18.19 -0.20
C MET A 209 9.24 18.83 -1.49
N ASP A 210 8.68 18.50 -2.65
CA ASP A 210 9.06 19.11 -3.93
C ASP A 210 8.64 20.58 -3.99
N GLU A 211 7.42 20.89 -3.56
CA GLU A 211 6.90 22.26 -3.45
C GLU A 211 7.72 23.13 -2.47
N GLU A 212 8.24 22.51 -1.39
CA GLU A 212 9.19 23.11 -0.44
C GLU A 212 10.61 23.27 -1.00
N GLY A 213 10.91 22.68 -2.17
CA GLY A 213 12.20 22.73 -2.82
C GLY A 213 13.26 21.79 -2.25
N GLU A 214 12.87 20.78 -1.47
CA GLU A 214 13.80 19.80 -0.85
C GLU A 214 14.57 18.98 -1.91
N PHE A 215 13.99 18.83 -3.11
CA PHE A 215 14.61 18.13 -4.25
C PHE A 215 15.38 19.05 -5.21
N SER A 216 15.46 20.36 -4.94
CA SER A 216 16.19 21.33 -5.78
C SER A 216 17.69 21.05 -5.93
N GLN A 217 18.26 20.27 -5.00
CA GLN A 217 19.65 19.82 -5.00
C GLN A 217 19.91 18.62 -5.92
N LEU A 218 18.87 17.94 -6.43
CA LEU A 218 19.01 16.79 -7.31
C LEU A 218 19.38 17.25 -8.72
N LYS A 219 20.35 16.55 -9.34
CA LYS A 219 20.70 16.84 -10.73
C LYS A 219 19.58 16.35 -11.64
N HIS A 220 18.85 17.28 -12.26
CA HIS A 220 17.92 16.95 -13.33
C HIS A 220 18.72 16.47 -14.55
N GLN A 221 18.76 15.16 -14.74
CA GLN A 221 19.23 14.54 -15.98
C GLN A 221 18.08 13.75 -16.60
N PRO A 222 17.96 13.74 -17.94
CA PRO A 222 17.01 12.84 -18.59
C PRO A 222 17.30 11.41 -18.13
N PHE A 223 16.26 10.68 -17.75
CA PHE A 223 16.35 9.25 -17.56
C PHE A 223 16.77 8.62 -18.91
N PRO A 224 18.00 8.07 -19.03
CA PRO A 224 18.54 7.63 -20.31
C PRO A 224 18.01 6.26 -20.73
#